data_AF-A0A650A460-F1
#
_entry.id   AF-A0A650A460-F1
#
_cell.length_a   1.000
_cell.length_b   1.000
_cell.length_c   1.000
_cell.angle_alpha   90.00
_cell.angle_beta   90.00
_cell.angle_gamma   90.00
#
_symmetry.space_group_name_H-M   'P 1'
#
loop_
_entity.id
_entity.type
_entity.pdbx_description
1 polymer ?
#
loop_
_entity_poly.entity_id
_entity_poly.type
_entity_poly.pdbx_seq_one_letter_code
_entity_poly.pdbx_strand_id
1 'polypeptide(L)'
;MASVSASHLIIFIASILVAASVAGVLTNTVGELSQAVDELGLDVSDDVRTDIEFISDSGATVYDRSGNGNITLYVKNTGSQSLPPDPVVMDVLLDGRFQTDFSVTVVDGETWAIGNVVRMDISAPDLSSGDHRVQITINGDEEVFEFRT
;
A
#
# COMPACT_ATOMS: atom_id res chain seq x y z
N MET A 1 -5.65 61.16 35.72
CA MET A 1 -4.55 60.52 34.95
C MET A 1 -4.38 59.02 35.23
N ALA A 2 -4.74 58.49 36.41
CA ALA A 2 -4.61 57.06 36.73
C ALA A 2 -5.53 56.11 35.93
N SER A 3 -6.73 56.56 35.51
CA SER A 3 -7.70 55.71 34.79
C SER A 3 -7.25 55.26 33.40
N VAL A 4 -6.47 56.09 32.69
CA VAL A 4 -5.95 55.75 31.35
C VAL A 4 -4.87 54.66 31.42
N SER A 5 -4.11 54.60 32.52
CA SER A 5 -3.07 53.57 32.71
C SER A 5 -3.68 52.19 32.98
N ALA A 6 -4.78 52.12 33.73
CA ALA A 6 -5.49 50.87 33.99
C ALA A 6 -6.07 50.25 32.70
N SER A 7 -6.66 51.07 31.81
CA SER A 7 -7.20 50.57 30.54
C SER A 7 -6.12 50.03 29.61
N HIS A 8 -4.96 50.69 29.51
CA HIS A 8 -3.85 50.19 28.70
C HIS A 8 -3.30 48.86 29.21
N LEU A 9 -3.21 48.69 30.54
CA LEU A 9 -2.77 47.43 31.15
C LEU A 9 -3.71 46.26 30.79
N ILE A 10 -5.02 46.49 30.84
CA ILE A 10 -6.03 45.47 30.51
C ILE A 10 -5.90 45.04 29.05
N ILE A 11 -5.78 45.99 28.11
CA ILE A 11 -5.63 45.67 26.68
C ILE A 11 -4.31 44.96 26.40
N PHE A 12 -3.24 45.31 27.10
CA PHE A 12 -1.94 44.64 26.97
C PHE A 12 -2.00 43.17 27.43
N ILE A 13 -2.66 42.89 28.55
CA ILE A 13 -2.84 41.51 29.02
C ILE A 13 -3.73 40.74 28.04
N ALA A 14 -4.82 41.35 27.57
CA ALA A 14 -5.72 40.73 26.60
C ALA A 14 -4.99 40.37 25.30
N SER A 15 -4.13 41.25 24.76
CA SER A 15 -3.38 40.97 23.54
C SER A 15 -2.35 39.86 23.73
N ILE A 16 -1.69 39.78 24.89
CA ILE A 16 -0.77 38.68 25.21
C ILE A 16 -1.52 37.34 25.28
N LEU A 17 -2.71 37.30 25.88
CA LEU A 17 -3.51 36.07 25.94
C LEU A 17 -3.95 35.58 24.56
N VAL A 18 -4.34 36.51 23.68
CA VAL A 18 -4.66 36.19 22.29
C VAL A 18 -3.40 35.70 21.56
N ALA A 19 -2.27 36.40 21.71
CA ALA A 19 -1.02 36.01 21.09
C ALA A 19 -0.55 34.62 21.55
N ALA A 20 -0.65 34.32 22.85
CA ALA A 20 -0.31 33.02 23.41
C ALA A 20 -1.22 31.90 22.86
N SER A 21 -2.52 32.16 22.75
CA SER A 21 -3.48 31.22 22.17
C SER A 21 -3.16 30.89 20.71
N VAL A 22 -2.87 31.92 19.90
CA VAL A 22 -2.50 31.75 18.48
C VAL A 22 -1.18 31.00 18.35
N ALA A 23 -0.18 31.34 19.15
CA ALA A 23 1.10 30.64 19.17
C ALA A 23 0.91 29.15 19.52
N GLY A 24 0.07 28.83 20.51
CA GLY A 24 -0.24 27.45 20.88
C GLY A 24 -0.86 26.64 19.75
N VAL A 25 -1.87 27.20 19.06
CA VAL A 25 -2.48 26.54 17.90
C VAL A 25 -1.47 26.33 16.78
N LEU A 26 -0.68 27.35 16.45
CA LEU A 26 0.33 27.26 15.40
C LEU A 26 1.38 26.18 15.72
N THR A 27 1.85 26.10 16.97
CA THR A 27 2.80 25.06 17.38
C THR A 27 2.20 23.67 17.25
N ASN A 28 0.94 23.49 17.64
CA ASN A 28 0.26 22.20 17.50
C ASN A 28 0.11 21.81 16.02
N THR A 29 -0.36 22.73 15.17
CA THR A 29 -0.53 22.46 13.73
C THR A 29 0.79 22.14 13.05
N VAL A 30 1.89 22.82 13.41
CA VAL A 30 3.22 22.49 12.87
C VAL A 30 3.68 21.11 13.35
N GLY A 31 3.38 20.73 14.60
CA GLY A 31 3.67 19.40 15.12
C GLY A 31 2.91 18.31 14.37
N GLU A 32 1.61 18.48 14.18
CA GLU A 32 0.76 17.57 13.41
C GLU A 32 1.24 17.45 11.96
N LEU A 33 1.58 18.58 11.33
CA LEU A 33 2.12 18.58 9.96
C LEU A 33 3.45 17.85 9.88
N SER A 34 4.35 18.06 10.85
CA SER A 34 5.64 17.37 10.88
C SER A 34 5.45 15.85 10.96
N GLN A 35 4.56 15.40 11.83
CA GLN A 35 4.25 13.98 11.97
C GLN A 35 3.65 13.40 10.69
N ALA A 36 2.70 14.11 10.07
CA ALA A 36 2.11 13.67 8.81
C ALA A 36 3.13 13.58 7.66
N VAL A 37 4.11 14.49 7.62
CA VAL A 37 5.20 14.46 6.64
C VAL A 37 6.14 13.28 6.91
N ASP A 38 6.47 13.01 8.17
CA ASP A 38 7.31 11.87 8.53
C ASP A 38 6.63 10.54 8.17
N GLU A 39 5.34 10.39 8.46
CA GLU A 39 4.53 9.22 8.09
C GLU A 39 4.46 9.04 6.56
N LEU A 40 4.18 10.11 5.81
CA LEU A 40 4.20 10.09 4.35
C LEU A 40 5.57 9.70 3.79
N GLY A 41 6.65 10.17 4.42
CA GLY A 41 8.02 9.84 4.02
C GLY A 41 8.33 8.35 4.19
N LEU A 42 7.81 7.72 5.25
CA LEU A 42 7.95 6.28 5.47
C LEU A 42 7.16 5.48 4.44
N ASP A 43 5.89 5.84 4.20
CA ASP A 43 4.99 5.18 3.25
C ASP A 43 5.58 5.19 1.82
N VAL A 44 5.98 6.38 1.34
CA VAL A 44 6.62 6.53 0.02
C VAL A 44 7.95 5.78 -0.05
N SER A 45 8.69 5.68 1.06
CA SER A 45 9.93 4.90 1.09
C SER A 45 9.65 3.41 0.97
N ASP A 46 8.58 2.92 1.58
CA ASP A 46 8.19 1.52 1.48
C ASP A 46 7.63 1.20 0.09
N ASP A 47 6.88 2.12 -0.53
CA ASP A 47 6.45 2.01 -1.93
C ASP A 47 7.64 1.90 -2.88
N VAL A 48 8.61 2.83 -2.80
CA VAL A 48 9.79 2.83 -3.68
C VAL A 48 10.70 1.62 -3.46
N ARG A 49 10.71 1.06 -2.24
CA ARG A 49 11.53 -0.10 -1.90
C ARG A 49 10.85 -1.42 -2.22
N THR A 50 9.54 -1.43 -2.42
CA THR A 50 8.75 -2.57 -2.87
C THR A 50 8.73 -2.56 -4.39
N ASP A 51 9.08 -3.69 -4.98
CA ASP A 51 9.02 -3.90 -6.43
C ASP A 51 8.84 -5.40 -6.59
N ILE A 52 7.78 -5.78 -7.30
CA ILE A 52 7.45 -7.17 -7.63
C ILE A 52 7.36 -7.32 -9.14
N GLU A 53 7.64 -8.52 -9.65
CA GLU A 53 7.55 -8.80 -11.08
C GLU A 53 6.93 -10.17 -11.33
N PHE A 54 6.02 -10.26 -12.29
CA PHE A 54 5.51 -11.54 -12.76
C PHE A 54 6.56 -12.27 -13.59
N ILE A 55 6.91 -13.49 -13.19
CA ILE A 55 7.80 -14.36 -13.97
C ILE A 55 7.06 -15.48 -14.70
N SER A 56 5.73 -15.53 -14.57
CA SER A 56 4.88 -16.43 -15.34
C SER A 56 4.86 -16.05 -16.81
N ASP A 57 4.83 -17.05 -17.70
CA ASP A 57 4.67 -16.85 -19.14
C ASP A 57 3.19 -16.93 -19.53
N SER A 58 2.68 -15.92 -20.23
CA SER A 58 1.29 -15.87 -20.72
C SER A 58 0.99 -16.91 -21.80
N GLY A 59 2.02 -17.49 -22.43
CA GLY A 59 1.91 -18.63 -23.35
C GLY A 59 1.90 -20.00 -22.68
N ALA A 60 2.24 -20.08 -21.39
CA ALA A 60 2.15 -21.32 -20.61
C ALA A 60 0.72 -21.54 -20.09
N THR A 61 0.39 -22.77 -19.66
CA THR A 61 -0.90 -23.07 -19.02
C THR A 61 -0.97 -22.44 -17.64
N VAL A 62 -1.31 -21.15 -17.59
CA VAL A 62 -1.50 -20.36 -16.36
C VAL A 62 -2.84 -20.65 -15.71
N TYR A 63 -3.85 -20.98 -16.52
CA TYR A 63 -5.19 -21.34 -16.06
C TYR A 63 -5.44 -22.84 -16.23
N ASP A 64 -5.74 -23.53 -15.12
CA ASP A 64 -6.13 -24.94 -15.17
C ASP A 64 -7.63 -25.08 -15.50
N ARG A 65 -7.95 -25.06 -16.80
CA ARG A 65 -9.32 -25.29 -17.32
C ARG A 65 -9.78 -26.74 -17.14
N SER A 66 -8.87 -27.71 -16.97
CA SER A 66 -9.24 -29.14 -16.86
C SER A 66 -9.44 -29.60 -15.40
N GLY A 67 -8.99 -28.79 -14.43
CA GLY A 67 -9.14 -29.02 -12.99
C GLY A 67 -10.18 -28.11 -12.33
N ASN A 68 -9.83 -27.56 -11.17
CA ASN A 68 -10.70 -26.75 -10.31
C ASN A 68 -10.92 -25.30 -10.80
N GLY A 69 -10.39 -24.90 -11.96
CA GLY A 69 -10.43 -23.52 -12.45
C GLY A 69 -9.60 -22.59 -11.57
N ASN A 70 -8.31 -22.89 -11.44
CA ASN A 70 -7.37 -22.11 -10.63
C ASN A 70 -6.33 -21.45 -11.54
N ILE A 71 -5.99 -20.20 -11.23
CA ILE A 71 -4.94 -19.43 -11.90
C ILE A 71 -3.68 -19.57 -11.04
N THR A 72 -2.60 -20.10 -11.62
CA THR A 72 -1.31 -20.21 -10.93
C THR A 72 -0.31 -19.21 -11.50
N LEU A 73 0.11 -18.25 -10.68
CA LEU A 73 1.08 -17.21 -11.03
C LEU A 73 2.32 -17.31 -10.16
N TYR A 74 3.45 -16.91 -10.72
CA TYR A 74 4.71 -16.80 -10.01
C TYR A 74 5.12 -15.33 -9.99
N VAL A 75 5.33 -14.81 -8.79
CA VAL A 75 5.69 -13.42 -8.55
C VAL A 75 7.03 -13.39 -7.84
N LYS A 76 7.98 -12.65 -8.39
CA LYS A 76 9.31 -12.48 -7.84
C LYS A 76 9.39 -11.14 -7.11
N ASN A 77 10.08 -11.10 -5.97
CA ASN A 77 10.41 -9.85 -5.30
C ASN A 77 11.68 -9.28 -5.93
N THR A 78 11.54 -8.20 -6.69
CA THR A 78 12.60 -7.44 -7.37
C THR A 78 13.06 -6.22 -6.58
N GLY A 79 12.36 -5.89 -5.50
CA GLY A 79 12.63 -4.75 -4.63
C GLY A 79 13.82 -4.91 -3.71
N SER A 80 13.87 -4.03 -2.71
CA SER A 80 14.98 -3.89 -1.76
C SER A 80 14.60 -4.24 -0.32
N GLN A 81 13.43 -4.84 -0.13
CA GLN A 81 12.97 -5.32 1.18
C GLN A 81 12.29 -6.68 1.09
N SER A 82 12.31 -7.42 2.21
CA SER A 82 11.55 -8.66 2.32
C SER A 82 10.07 -8.33 2.50
N LEU A 83 9.21 -9.06 1.79
CA LEU A 83 7.76 -8.94 1.91
C LEU A 83 7.21 -10.13 2.72
N PRO A 84 6.15 -9.94 3.51
CA PRO A 84 5.46 -11.06 4.14
C PRO A 84 4.65 -11.82 3.07
N PRO A 85 4.73 -13.15 3.01
CA PRO A 85 3.93 -13.97 2.11
C PRO A 85 2.51 -14.16 2.68
N ASP A 86 1.81 -13.06 2.96
CA ASP A 86 0.48 -13.05 3.59
C ASP A 86 -0.55 -12.47 2.61
N PRO A 87 -1.64 -13.21 2.28
CA PRO A 87 -2.76 -12.69 1.49
C PRO A 87 -3.37 -11.39 2.03
N VAL A 88 -3.27 -11.11 3.34
CA VAL A 88 -3.90 -9.93 3.97
C VAL A 88 -3.24 -8.62 3.52
N VAL A 89 -1.97 -8.65 3.12
CA VAL A 89 -1.25 -7.45 2.68
C VAL A 89 -1.25 -7.26 1.16
N MET A 90 -1.96 -8.13 0.43
CA MET A 90 -1.97 -8.16 -1.03
C MET A 90 -3.38 -7.92 -1.53
N ASP A 91 -3.52 -6.97 -2.44
CA ASP A 91 -4.77 -6.75 -3.16
C ASP A 91 -4.70 -7.43 -4.52
N VAL A 92 -5.56 -8.41 -4.76
CA VAL A 92 -5.61 -9.16 -6.03
C VAL A 92 -6.91 -8.85 -6.75
N LEU A 93 -6.80 -8.37 -7.99
CA LEU A 93 -7.92 -8.07 -8.86
C LEU A 93 -7.86 -8.96 -10.09
N LEU A 94 -8.97 -9.62 -10.41
CA LEU A 94 -9.17 -10.37 -11.65
C LEU A 94 -10.23 -9.65 -12.49
N ASP A 95 -9.86 -9.16 -13.67
CA ASP A 95 -10.71 -8.35 -14.56
C ASP A 95 -11.37 -7.16 -13.84
N GLY A 96 -10.66 -6.55 -12.90
CA GLY A 96 -11.14 -5.44 -12.08
C GLY A 96 -12.07 -5.84 -10.92
N ARG A 97 -12.21 -7.14 -10.63
CA ARG A 97 -12.95 -7.64 -9.46
C ARG A 97 -11.99 -8.15 -8.39
N PHE A 98 -12.13 -7.60 -7.19
CA PHE A 98 -11.36 -8.02 -6.02
C PHE A 98 -11.57 -9.51 -5.72
N GLN A 99 -10.47 -10.22 -5.50
CA GLN A 99 -10.46 -11.65 -5.16
C GLN A 99 -10.04 -11.82 -3.71
N THR A 100 -10.81 -12.62 -2.97
CA THR A 100 -10.50 -12.99 -1.58
C THR A 100 -10.08 -14.45 -1.44
N ASP A 101 -10.36 -15.27 -2.45
CA ASP A 101 -10.08 -16.70 -2.43
C ASP A 101 -8.80 -16.98 -3.24
N PHE A 102 -7.67 -16.69 -2.60
CA PHE A 102 -6.35 -16.99 -3.14
C PHE A 102 -5.39 -17.42 -2.03
N SER A 103 -4.35 -18.13 -2.42
CA SER A 103 -3.28 -18.56 -1.52
C SER A 103 -1.91 -18.18 -2.06
N VAL A 104 -0.98 -17.91 -1.15
CA VAL A 104 0.38 -17.50 -1.46
C VAL A 104 1.33 -18.47 -0.76
N THR A 105 2.24 -19.07 -1.53
CA THR A 105 3.23 -20.02 -1.01
C THR A 105 4.61 -19.62 -1.51
N VAL A 106 5.58 -19.45 -0.61
CA VAL A 106 6.97 -19.20 -0.99
C VAL A 106 7.55 -20.48 -1.60
N VAL A 107 8.13 -20.36 -2.80
CA VAL A 107 8.63 -21.52 -3.56
C VAL A 107 10.05 -21.89 -3.16
N ASP A 108 10.87 -20.88 -2.87
CA ASP A 108 12.33 -20.99 -2.75
C ASP A 108 12.87 -20.52 -1.39
N GLY A 109 12.05 -20.56 -0.34
CA GLY A 109 12.44 -20.18 1.01
C GLY A 109 11.31 -20.23 2.04
N GLU A 110 11.59 -19.70 3.23
CA GLU A 110 10.61 -19.56 4.32
C GLU A 110 9.93 -18.18 4.31
N THR A 111 10.56 -17.19 3.68
CA THR A 111 10.11 -15.80 3.58
C THR A 111 10.27 -15.30 2.15
N TRP A 112 9.44 -14.33 1.74
CA TRP A 112 9.55 -13.71 0.42
C TRP A 112 10.62 -12.60 0.40
N ALA A 113 11.88 -13.02 0.53
CA ALA A 113 13.02 -12.11 0.54
C ALA A 113 13.36 -11.62 -0.87
N ILE A 114 14.32 -10.70 -0.95
CA ILE A 114 14.78 -10.10 -2.21
C ILE A 114 15.27 -11.21 -3.14
N GLY A 115 14.70 -11.26 -4.35
CA GLY A 115 14.99 -12.26 -5.37
C GLY A 115 14.20 -13.56 -5.25
N ASN A 116 13.48 -13.78 -4.15
CA ASN A 116 12.65 -14.97 -3.97
C ASN A 116 11.34 -14.90 -4.75
N VAL A 117 10.73 -16.06 -4.96
CA VAL A 117 9.52 -16.25 -5.75
C VAL A 117 8.42 -16.83 -4.88
N VAL A 118 7.24 -16.22 -4.95
CA VAL A 118 6.01 -16.80 -4.43
C VAL A 118 5.19 -17.36 -5.58
N ARG A 119 4.55 -18.50 -5.30
CA ARG A 119 3.48 -19.06 -6.09
C ARG A 119 2.16 -18.54 -5.52
N MET A 120 1.36 -17.94 -6.39
CA MET A 120 0.02 -17.50 -6.09
C MET A 120 -0.98 -18.39 -6.82
N ASP A 121 -1.99 -18.87 -6.09
CA ASP A 121 -3.07 -19.69 -6.62
C ASP A 121 -4.39 -18.96 -6.35
N ILE A 122 -5.04 -18.48 -7.41
CA ILE A 122 -6.29 -17.71 -7.37
C ILE A 122 -7.45 -18.57 -7.89
N SER A 123 -8.43 -18.80 -7.04
CA SER A 123 -9.63 -19.58 -7.35
C SER A 123 -10.54 -18.80 -8.30
N ALA A 124 -10.71 -19.29 -9.53
CA ALA A 124 -11.52 -18.65 -10.57
C ALA A 124 -12.32 -19.69 -11.41
N PRO A 125 -13.19 -20.51 -10.78
CA PRO A 125 -13.88 -21.62 -11.43
C PRO A 125 -14.78 -21.21 -12.60
N ASP A 126 -15.32 -19.99 -12.56
CA ASP A 126 -16.29 -19.46 -13.53
C ASP A 126 -15.64 -18.54 -14.59
N LEU A 127 -14.31 -18.61 -14.77
CA LEU A 127 -13.61 -17.75 -15.72
C LEU A 127 -13.99 -18.11 -17.17
N SER A 128 -14.49 -17.13 -17.92
CA SER A 128 -14.86 -17.31 -19.33
C SER A 128 -13.64 -17.60 -20.23
N SER A 129 -13.87 -18.00 -21.47
CA SER A 129 -12.81 -17.98 -22.49
C SER A 129 -12.57 -16.56 -22.97
N GLY A 130 -11.31 -16.12 -23.03
CA GLY A 130 -10.99 -14.78 -23.52
C GLY A 130 -9.68 -14.26 -22.98
N ASP A 131 -9.49 -12.95 -23.15
CA ASP A 131 -8.38 -12.21 -22.57
C ASP A 131 -8.76 -11.80 -21.14
N HIS A 132 -7.86 -12.06 -20.20
CA HIS A 132 -8.04 -11.80 -18.78
C HIS A 132 -6.84 -11.06 -18.24
N ARG A 133 -7.07 -10.30 -17.17
CA ARG A 133 -6.04 -9.53 -16.50
C ARG A 133 -6.07 -9.77 -15.01
N VAL A 134 -4.95 -10.22 -14.45
CA VAL A 134 -4.69 -10.20 -13.01
C VAL A 134 -3.88 -8.97 -12.69
N GLN A 135 -4.32 -8.21 -11.71
CA GLN A 135 -3.56 -7.12 -11.13
C GLN A 135 -3.30 -7.45 -9.67
N ILE A 136 -2.07 -7.24 -9.23
CA ILE A 136 -1.67 -7.41 -7.84
C ILE A 136 -1.11 -6.08 -7.37
N THR A 137 -1.51 -5.66 -6.17
CA THR A 137 -0.96 -4.47 -5.52
C THR A 137 -0.42 -4.83 -4.14
N ILE A 138 0.83 -4.44 -3.86
CA ILE A 138 1.51 -4.70 -2.58
C ILE A 138 2.32 -3.46 -2.20
N ASN A 139 2.04 -2.85 -1.05
CA ASN A 139 2.71 -1.63 -0.58
C ASN A 139 2.92 -0.61 -1.72
N GLY A 140 1.82 -0.21 -2.38
CA GLY A 140 1.84 0.79 -3.45
C GLY A 140 2.35 0.31 -4.82
N ASP A 141 3.10 -0.79 -4.89
CA ASP A 141 3.56 -1.36 -6.15
C ASP A 141 2.44 -2.13 -6.84
N GLU A 142 2.18 -1.82 -8.11
CA GLU A 142 1.09 -2.39 -8.91
C GLU A 142 1.65 -3.14 -10.11
N GLU A 143 1.38 -4.44 -10.16
CA GLU A 143 1.78 -5.28 -11.27
C GLU A 143 0.59 -5.89 -11.98
N VAL A 144 0.72 -6.00 -13.30
CA VAL A 144 -0.35 -6.43 -14.19
C VAL A 144 0.10 -7.59 -15.06
N PHE A 145 -0.63 -8.69 -14.98
CA PHE A 145 -0.44 -9.86 -15.82
C PHE A 145 -1.64 -10.10 -16.73
N GLU A 146 -1.39 -10.08 -18.04
CA GLU A 146 -2.40 -10.36 -19.06
C GLU A 146 -2.20 -11.77 -19.62
N PHE A 147 -3.28 -12.55 -19.69
CA PHE A 147 -3.25 -13.91 -20.21
C PHE A 147 -4.54 -14.23 -20.96
N ARG A 148 -4.51 -15.31 -21.73
CA ARG A 148 -5.65 -15.77 -22.52
C ARG A 148 -6.00 -17.20 -22.20
N THR A 149 -7.29 -17.49 -22.04
CA THR A 149 -7.82 -18.82 -21.68
C THR A 149 -8.43 -19.58 -22.83
#